data_AF-A0A078I011-F1
#
_entry.id   AF-A0A078I011-F1
#
_cell.length_a   1.000
_cell.length_b   1.000
_cell.length_c   1.000
_cell.angle_alpha   90.00
_cell.angle_beta   90.00
_cell.angle_gamma   90.00
#
_symmetry.space_group_name_H-M   'P 1'
#
loop_
_entity.id
_entity.type
_entity.pdbx_description
1 polymer ?
#
loop_
_entity_poly.entity_id
_entity_poly.type
_entity_poly.pdbx_seq_one_letter_code
_entity_poly.pdbx_strand_id
1 'polypeptide(L)'
;MKQSSMVHSCSYSITFRFVFFFISFCIYFLTTTHAQVVHRRLWPPWPTRPWPFPWPMEPPQPGPPPNPSPKPGPTPGPSPNPPIPPKPQPKPPAPGPSPCPPIPPKPQPKPPPKPQPKPPPAPTPSPCPPQPPKPQPKPPPAPTPSPCPPQPPKPQPKPPPAPGPSPKPGPSPSPPKPPPSPAPKPVPPPSPSPKPSPPKPPAPSPKPSPPKPPAPSPPKPQNKTIPAVFFFGDSIFDTGNNNNLDTKLKCNYRPYGMDFPMGVATGRFSNGRVASDYISKYLGVKEIVPAYVDKKLQQNNELQQSDLLTGVSFASGGAGYLPQTSESWKVTTMLDQLTYFQDYKKRMKKLVGKKKTKKIVSKGAAIVVAGSNDLIYTYFGNGAQHLKNDVDSFTTMMADSAASFVLQLYGYGARRIGVIGTPPIGCTPSQRVKKKKICNEDLNYAAQLFNSKLIIILGQLSKTLPNSTIVYGDIYSIFSKMLESPEDYGFEEIKKPCCKIGLTKGGVFCKERTSKICPNTSSYLFWDGLHPSQRAYEISNRKLVKKYIHFI
;
A
#
# COMPACT_ATOMS: atom_id res chain seq x y z
N MET A 1 -72.95 -30.57 21.92
CA MET A 1 -72.19 -30.48 20.64
C MET A 1 -70.71 -30.40 20.98
N LYS A 2 -69.87 -31.12 20.23
CA LYS A 2 -68.44 -31.38 20.51
C LYS A 2 -67.64 -30.09 20.72
N GLN A 3 -66.87 -30.04 21.79
CA GLN A 3 -65.77 -29.08 21.96
C GLN A 3 -64.45 -29.85 21.81
N SER A 4 -63.75 -29.59 20.72
CA SER A 4 -62.37 -30.01 20.50
C SER A 4 -61.52 -28.75 20.47
N SER A 5 -60.47 -28.67 21.27
CA SER A 5 -59.09 -28.64 20.75
C SER A 5 -58.09 -28.03 21.75
N MET A 6 -56.87 -28.56 21.65
CA MET A 6 -55.60 -27.92 21.94
C MET A 6 -55.22 -27.66 23.41
N VAL A 7 -54.68 -28.71 24.03
CA VAL A 7 -53.55 -28.58 24.97
C VAL A 7 -52.54 -29.66 24.62
N HIS A 8 -51.40 -29.30 23.99
CA HIS A 8 -50.10 -30.00 24.03
C HIS A 8 -49.05 -29.30 23.13
N SER A 9 -48.73 -28.02 23.37
CA SER A 9 -47.69 -27.32 22.57
C SER A 9 -46.68 -26.47 23.35
N CYS A 10 -46.61 -26.57 24.68
CA CYS A 10 -45.58 -25.84 25.44
C CYS A 10 -44.35 -26.67 25.86
N SER A 11 -44.42 -28.01 25.82
CA SER A 11 -43.29 -28.84 26.29
C SER A 11 -42.23 -29.13 25.22
N TYR A 12 -42.59 -29.10 23.93
CA TYR A 12 -41.67 -29.40 22.83
C TYR A 12 -40.67 -28.29 22.52
N SER A 13 -40.94 -27.04 22.92
CA SER A 13 -40.10 -25.88 22.57
C SER A 13 -38.82 -25.79 23.42
N ILE A 14 -38.86 -26.23 24.68
CA ILE A 14 -37.71 -26.14 25.59
C ILE A 14 -36.73 -27.28 25.33
N THR A 15 -37.21 -28.51 25.19
CA THR A 15 -36.37 -29.68 24.93
C THR A 15 -35.65 -29.57 23.59
N PHE A 16 -36.33 -29.06 22.55
CA PHE A 16 -35.72 -28.88 21.24
C PHE A 16 -34.64 -27.78 21.24
N ARG A 17 -34.84 -26.70 22.00
CA ARG A 17 -33.82 -25.65 22.18
C ARG A 17 -32.59 -26.15 22.94
N PHE A 18 -32.77 -26.97 23.98
CA PHE A 18 -31.66 -27.56 24.72
C PHE A 18 -30.85 -28.55 23.87
N VAL A 19 -31.51 -29.41 23.10
CA VAL A 19 -30.84 -30.38 22.22
C VAL A 19 -30.07 -29.66 21.11
N PHE A 20 -30.65 -28.61 20.50
CA PHE A 20 -29.96 -27.84 19.45
C PHE A 20 -28.75 -27.06 19.98
N PHE A 21 -28.85 -26.53 21.21
CA PHE A 21 -27.73 -25.85 21.87
C PHE A 21 -26.61 -26.82 22.22
N PHE A 22 -26.95 -28.02 22.73
CA PHE A 22 -25.97 -29.06 23.04
C PHE A 22 -25.26 -29.59 21.79
N ILE A 23 -25.99 -29.84 20.69
CA ILE A 23 -25.41 -30.30 19.44
C ILE A 23 -24.49 -29.23 18.84
N SER A 24 -24.91 -27.96 18.86
CA SER A 24 -24.08 -26.84 18.37
C SER A 24 -22.84 -26.63 19.24
N PHE A 25 -22.96 -26.79 20.55
CA PHE A 25 -21.85 -26.71 21.49
C PHE A 25 -20.85 -27.86 21.31
N CYS A 26 -21.34 -29.09 21.11
CA CYS A 26 -20.50 -30.26 20.84
C CYS A 26 -19.77 -30.16 19.49
N ILE A 27 -20.43 -29.68 18.43
CA ILE A 27 -19.79 -29.45 17.12
C ILE A 27 -18.72 -28.35 17.23
N TYR A 28 -19.02 -27.26 17.95
CA TYR A 28 -18.05 -26.19 18.19
C TYR A 28 -16.84 -26.69 18.98
N PHE A 29 -17.03 -27.49 20.04
CA PHE A 29 -15.94 -28.03 20.84
C PHE A 29 -15.13 -29.08 20.10
N LEU A 30 -15.75 -30.00 19.35
CA LEU A 30 -15.04 -31.03 18.58
C LEU A 30 -14.24 -30.44 17.43
N THR A 31 -14.76 -29.43 16.72
CA THR A 31 -14.03 -28.76 15.62
C THR A 31 -12.89 -27.88 16.13
N THR A 32 -13.09 -27.18 17.25
CA THR A 32 -12.03 -26.36 17.86
C THR A 32 -10.93 -27.19 18.53
N THR A 33 -11.27 -28.30 19.18
CA THR A 33 -10.25 -29.21 19.76
C THR A 33 -9.51 -30.02 18.69
N HIS A 34 -10.16 -30.48 17.61
CA HIS A 34 -9.43 -31.10 16.49
C HIS A 34 -8.49 -30.10 15.79
N ALA A 35 -8.93 -28.85 15.59
CA ALA A 35 -8.08 -27.80 15.02
C ALA A 35 -6.89 -27.47 15.93
N GLN A 36 -7.09 -27.42 17.25
CA GLN A 36 -6.03 -27.13 18.23
C GLN A 36 -5.03 -28.27 18.42
N VAL A 37 -5.48 -29.53 18.32
CA VAL A 37 -4.61 -30.72 18.45
C VAL A 37 -3.78 -30.94 17.18
N VAL A 38 -4.32 -30.67 15.99
CA VAL A 38 -3.56 -30.70 14.73
C VAL A 38 -2.55 -29.54 14.67
N HIS A 39 -2.91 -28.35 15.18
CA HIS A 39 -2.02 -27.19 15.25
C HIS A 39 -0.82 -27.38 16.20
N ARG A 40 -0.99 -28.08 17.35
CA ARG A 40 0.11 -28.36 18.29
C ARG A 40 1.07 -29.46 17.84
N ARG A 41 0.64 -30.38 16.96
CA ARG A 41 1.51 -31.46 16.44
C ARG A 41 2.38 -31.04 15.26
N LEU A 42 1.99 -30.00 14.51
CA LEU A 42 2.72 -29.58 13.30
C LEU A 42 3.77 -28.48 13.56
N TRP A 43 3.70 -27.75 14.69
CA TRP A 43 4.64 -26.67 15.00
C TRP A 43 5.05 -26.65 16.49
N PRO A 44 6.32 -26.95 16.84
CA PRO A 44 6.80 -26.81 18.21
C PRO A 44 7.06 -25.34 18.58
N PRO A 45 7.05 -24.97 19.88
CA PRO A 45 6.98 -23.57 20.31
C PRO A 45 8.34 -22.86 20.29
N TRP A 46 8.34 -21.61 19.84
CA TRP A 46 9.33 -20.55 20.11
C TRP A 46 8.59 -19.25 20.50
N PRO A 47 9.22 -18.30 21.23
CA PRO A 47 8.57 -17.64 22.36
C PRO A 47 7.58 -16.52 22.01
N THR A 48 6.65 -16.38 22.94
CA THR A 48 5.45 -15.54 22.99
C THR A 48 5.70 -14.03 22.96
N ARG A 49 5.09 -13.33 21.98
CA ARG A 49 4.40 -12.02 22.14
C ARG A 49 3.35 -11.84 21.04
N PRO A 50 2.16 -11.28 21.33
CA PRO A 50 1.07 -11.17 20.37
C PRO A 50 1.16 -9.84 19.57
N TRP A 51 1.23 -9.94 18.24
CA TRP A 51 0.89 -8.88 17.29
C TRP A 51 -0.39 -9.32 16.55
N PRO A 52 -1.33 -8.42 16.21
CA PRO A 52 -2.52 -8.81 15.47
C PRO A 52 -2.15 -9.18 14.02
N PHE A 53 -2.88 -10.14 13.48
CA PHE A 53 -2.59 -10.94 12.30
C PHE A 53 -2.17 -10.18 11.02
N PRO A 54 -0.95 -10.44 10.48
CA PRO A 54 -0.64 -10.25 9.07
C PRO A 54 -0.98 -11.51 8.24
N TRP A 55 -1.42 -11.27 7.01
CA TRP A 55 -1.79 -12.21 5.94
C TRP A 55 -0.97 -13.52 5.93
N PRO A 56 -1.62 -14.70 5.82
CA PRO A 56 -0.90 -15.96 5.73
C PRO A 56 -0.12 -16.03 4.41
N MET A 57 1.20 -16.25 4.52
CA MET A 57 2.05 -16.62 3.39
C MET A 57 1.81 -18.10 3.06
N GLU A 58 1.20 -18.39 1.92
CA GLU A 58 1.26 -19.75 1.36
C GLU A 58 2.65 -19.98 0.73
N PRO A 59 3.37 -21.06 1.10
CA PRO A 59 4.57 -21.45 0.38
C PRO A 59 4.23 -21.98 -1.03
N PRO A 60 5.16 -21.85 -2.00
CA PRO A 60 4.93 -22.35 -3.35
C PRO A 60 4.73 -23.86 -3.33
N GLN A 61 3.59 -24.31 -3.88
CA GLN A 61 3.30 -25.72 -4.16
C GLN A 61 4.50 -26.38 -4.88
N PRO A 62 4.97 -27.56 -4.43
CA PRO A 62 5.91 -28.37 -5.20
C PRO A 62 5.34 -28.62 -6.59
N GLY A 63 6.17 -28.46 -7.63
CA GLY A 63 5.76 -28.84 -8.99
C GLY A 63 5.38 -30.32 -9.04
N PRO A 64 4.48 -30.72 -9.96
CA PRO A 64 4.11 -32.12 -10.10
C PRO A 64 5.35 -32.99 -10.37
N PRO A 65 5.40 -34.22 -9.83
CA PRO A 65 6.50 -35.14 -10.07
C PRO A 65 6.66 -35.42 -11.58
N PRO A 66 7.89 -35.71 -12.05
CA PRO A 66 8.11 -36.10 -13.43
C PRO A 66 7.27 -37.36 -13.75
N ASN A 67 6.60 -37.31 -14.90
CA ASN A 67 5.79 -38.42 -15.41
C ASN A 67 6.66 -39.69 -15.50
N PRO A 68 6.17 -40.87 -15.09
CA PRO A 68 6.92 -42.11 -15.24
C PRO A 68 7.22 -42.37 -16.72
N SER A 69 8.44 -42.80 -17.00
CA SER A 69 8.91 -43.22 -18.32
C SER A 69 7.92 -44.19 -18.97
N PRO A 70 7.67 -44.12 -20.29
CA PRO A 70 6.77 -45.04 -20.97
C PRO A 70 7.25 -46.50 -20.80
N LYS A 71 6.32 -47.40 -20.46
CA LYS A 71 6.56 -48.85 -20.51
C LYS A 71 6.91 -49.26 -21.95
N PRO A 72 7.85 -50.20 -22.15
CA PRO A 72 8.10 -50.79 -23.47
C PRO A 72 6.84 -51.50 -23.97
N GLY A 73 6.44 -51.20 -25.21
CA GLY A 73 5.39 -51.94 -25.92
C GLY A 73 5.85 -53.35 -26.31
N PRO A 74 4.90 -54.23 -26.71
CA PRO A 74 5.15 -55.65 -26.89
C PRO A 74 5.99 -55.93 -28.16
N THR A 75 6.83 -56.96 -28.03
CA THR A 75 7.66 -57.57 -29.08
C THR A 75 6.82 -58.14 -30.23
N PRO A 76 7.17 -57.85 -31.49
CA PRO A 76 6.70 -58.62 -32.65
C PRO A 76 7.59 -59.86 -32.88
N GLY A 77 6.94 -60.99 -33.22
CA GLY A 77 7.58 -62.23 -33.68
C GLY A 77 8.17 -62.15 -35.11
N PRO A 78 8.74 -63.25 -35.63
CA PRO A 78 9.88 -63.19 -36.54
C PRO A 78 9.57 -63.32 -38.06
N SER A 79 10.60 -62.95 -38.84
CA SER A 79 10.94 -63.35 -40.24
C SER A 79 10.51 -62.38 -41.39
N PRO A 80 11.17 -62.36 -42.58
CA PRO A 80 12.41 -63.01 -43.04
C PRO A 80 13.50 -62.03 -43.60
N ASN A 81 14.70 -62.58 -43.83
CA ASN A 81 15.91 -61.93 -44.38
C ASN A 81 15.75 -61.27 -45.76
N PRO A 82 16.54 -60.19 -46.01
CA PRO A 82 17.08 -59.86 -47.34
C PRO A 82 18.63 -59.71 -47.35
N PRO A 83 19.27 -59.58 -48.52
CA PRO A 83 20.55 -60.21 -48.85
C PRO A 83 21.82 -59.38 -48.60
N ILE A 84 22.94 -60.10 -48.69
CA ILE A 84 24.35 -59.76 -48.47
C ILE A 84 24.85 -58.60 -49.37
N PRO A 85 25.59 -57.61 -48.83
CA PRO A 85 26.48 -56.72 -49.59
C PRO A 85 27.99 -57.03 -49.40
N PRO A 86 28.89 -56.47 -50.24
CA PRO A 86 30.19 -57.05 -50.60
C PRO A 86 31.37 -56.73 -49.66
N LYS A 87 32.46 -57.46 -49.91
CA LYS A 87 33.77 -57.49 -49.21
C LYS A 87 34.49 -56.12 -49.05
N PRO A 88 35.38 -56.00 -48.05
CA PRO A 88 35.99 -54.74 -47.60
C PRO A 88 37.27 -54.34 -48.35
N GLN A 89 37.54 -53.02 -48.39
CA GLN A 89 38.82 -52.41 -48.76
C GLN A 89 39.56 -51.81 -47.54
N PRO A 90 40.89 -51.61 -47.61
CA PRO A 90 41.78 -51.56 -46.45
C PRO A 90 41.82 -50.21 -45.72
N LYS A 91 42.02 -50.28 -44.41
CA LYS A 91 42.14 -49.14 -43.48
C LYS A 91 43.59 -48.62 -43.43
N PRO A 92 43.85 -47.29 -43.40
CA PRO A 92 45.21 -46.73 -43.30
C PRO A 92 45.86 -46.93 -41.91
N PRO A 93 47.19 -46.78 -41.80
CA PRO A 93 47.95 -47.13 -40.59
C PRO A 93 47.67 -46.21 -39.40
N ALA A 94 47.72 -46.79 -38.20
CA ALA A 94 47.53 -46.10 -36.93
C ALA A 94 48.68 -45.10 -36.62
N PRO A 95 48.38 -43.89 -36.11
CA PRO A 95 49.38 -43.01 -35.51
C PRO A 95 49.91 -43.58 -34.18
N GLY A 96 51.22 -43.42 -33.95
CA GLY A 96 51.93 -43.89 -32.76
C GLY A 96 51.47 -43.25 -31.44
N PRO A 97 51.96 -43.79 -30.30
CA PRO A 97 51.42 -43.47 -28.98
C PRO A 97 51.79 -42.05 -28.53
N SER A 98 50.77 -41.25 -28.20
CA SER A 98 50.94 -40.00 -27.45
C SER A 98 51.02 -40.26 -25.94
N PRO A 99 51.67 -39.36 -25.16
CA PRO A 99 52.05 -39.62 -23.77
C PRO A 99 50.85 -39.67 -22.83
N CYS A 100 50.93 -40.53 -21.81
CA CYS A 100 49.96 -40.64 -20.73
C CYS A 100 49.70 -39.28 -20.02
N PRO A 101 48.44 -38.98 -19.66
CA PRO A 101 48.13 -37.89 -18.73
C PRO A 101 48.59 -38.25 -17.31
N PRO A 102 48.90 -37.25 -16.45
CA PRO A 102 49.39 -37.49 -15.11
C PRO A 102 48.32 -38.15 -14.22
N ILE A 103 48.78 -39.11 -13.42
CA ILE A 103 48.01 -39.88 -12.44
C ILE A 103 47.44 -38.92 -11.37
N PRO A 104 46.15 -39.01 -11.00
CA PRO A 104 45.60 -38.25 -9.88
C PRO A 104 46.27 -38.66 -8.55
N PRO A 105 46.56 -37.74 -7.63
CA PRO A 105 47.18 -38.09 -6.35
C PRO A 105 46.27 -39.05 -5.55
N LYS A 106 46.89 -40.07 -4.95
CA LYS A 106 46.24 -41.02 -4.04
C LYS A 106 45.50 -40.26 -2.91
N PRO A 107 44.33 -40.74 -2.44
CA PRO A 107 43.68 -40.20 -1.27
C PRO A 107 44.58 -40.33 -0.04
N GLN A 108 44.83 -39.22 0.66
CA GLN A 108 45.45 -39.26 1.99
C GLN A 108 44.52 -39.97 2.99
N PRO A 109 45.07 -40.74 3.96
CA PRO A 109 44.29 -41.30 5.04
C PRO A 109 43.64 -40.19 5.88
N LYS A 110 42.34 -40.37 6.18
CA LYS A 110 41.59 -39.50 7.11
C LYS A 110 42.33 -39.43 8.46
N PRO A 111 42.50 -38.23 9.05
CA PRO A 111 42.96 -38.11 10.44
C PRO A 111 41.95 -38.77 11.39
N PRO A 112 42.40 -39.37 12.51
CA PRO A 112 41.50 -39.94 13.50
C PRO A 112 40.60 -38.85 14.12
N PRO A 113 39.37 -39.20 14.54
CA PRO A 113 38.44 -38.23 15.09
C PRO A 113 39.00 -37.61 16.38
N LYS A 114 38.96 -36.28 16.48
CA LYS A 114 39.27 -35.55 17.71
C LYS A 114 38.29 -35.98 18.83
N PRO A 115 38.76 -36.11 20.09
CA PRO A 115 37.88 -36.38 21.23
C PRO A 115 36.80 -35.28 21.33
N GLN A 116 35.55 -35.69 21.51
CA GLN A 116 34.45 -34.78 21.80
C GLN A 116 34.72 -34.00 23.10
N PRO A 117 34.47 -32.68 23.15
CA PRO A 117 34.40 -31.96 24.41
C PRO A 117 33.29 -32.54 25.28
N LYS A 118 33.62 -32.78 26.54
CA LYS A 118 32.69 -33.22 27.59
C LYS A 118 31.48 -32.26 27.65
N PRO A 119 30.24 -32.74 27.85
CA PRO A 119 29.09 -31.86 28.04
C PRO A 119 29.35 -30.91 29.22
N PRO A 120 28.92 -29.64 29.14
CA PRO A 120 28.97 -28.76 30.30
C PRO A 120 28.14 -29.35 31.45
N PRO A 121 28.55 -29.13 32.72
CA PRO A 121 27.79 -29.59 33.86
C PRO A 121 26.36 -29.04 33.81
N ALA A 122 25.40 -29.85 34.27
CA ALA A 122 24.01 -29.43 34.42
C ALA A 122 23.93 -28.12 35.22
N PRO A 123 23.08 -27.16 34.79
CA PRO A 123 22.91 -25.93 35.54
C PRO A 123 22.39 -26.26 36.95
N THR A 124 23.10 -25.74 37.95
CA THR A 124 22.64 -25.68 39.33
C THR A 124 21.26 -25.03 39.36
N PRO A 125 20.28 -25.57 40.14
CA PRO A 125 18.98 -24.92 40.26
C PRO A 125 19.17 -23.50 40.81
N SER A 126 18.82 -22.50 40.01
CA SER A 126 18.70 -21.13 40.50
C SER A 126 17.57 -21.08 41.54
N PRO A 127 17.72 -20.26 42.60
CA PRO A 127 16.73 -20.17 43.66
C PRO A 127 15.37 -19.77 43.09
N CYS A 128 14.30 -20.36 43.62
CA CYS A 128 12.93 -20.02 43.28
C CYS A 128 12.74 -18.50 43.27
N PRO A 129 12.03 -17.93 42.27
CA PRO A 129 11.54 -16.57 42.39
C PRO A 129 10.66 -16.48 43.65
N PRO A 130 10.68 -15.35 44.38
CA PRO A 130 9.81 -15.17 45.53
C PRO A 130 8.35 -15.38 45.10
N GLN A 131 7.61 -16.15 45.90
CA GLN A 131 6.18 -16.36 45.67
C GLN A 131 5.49 -15.00 45.53
N PRO A 132 4.54 -14.84 44.60
CA PRO A 132 3.68 -13.67 44.59
C PRO A 132 2.96 -13.57 45.95
N PRO A 133 2.76 -12.37 46.50
CA PRO A 133 2.02 -12.21 47.76
C PRO A 133 0.67 -12.92 47.68
N LYS A 134 0.30 -13.65 48.73
CA LYS A 134 -1.06 -14.17 48.89
C LYS A 134 -2.07 -13.03 48.63
N PRO A 135 -3.17 -13.26 47.90
CA PRO A 135 -4.23 -12.27 47.76
C PRO A 135 -4.70 -11.83 49.15
N GLN A 136 -4.58 -10.53 49.44
CA GLN A 136 -5.25 -9.95 50.60
C GLN A 136 -6.76 -10.14 50.47
N PRO A 137 -7.48 -10.43 51.56
CA PRO A 137 -8.93 -10.39 51.58
C PRO A 137 -9.41 -9.03 51.06
N LYS A 138 -10.34 -9.08 50.11
CA LYS A 138 -11.03 -7.91 49.57
C LYS A 138 -11.63 -7.09 50.73
N PRO A 139 -11.43 -5.76 50.82
CA PRO A 139 -12.16 -4.94 51.77
C PRO A 139 -13.66 -5.11 51.54
N PRO A 140 -14.49 -5.10 52.61
CA PRO A 140 -15.93 -5.16 52.45
C PRO A 140 -16.41 -3.98 51.58
N PRO A 141 -17.47 -4.17 50.77
CA PRO A 141 -18.01 -3.12 49.94
C PRO A 141 -18.39 -1.90 50.79
N ALA A 142 -18.03 -0.72 50.31
CA ALA A 142 -18.49 0.54 50.89
C ALA A 142 -20.03 0.58 50.93
N PRO A 143 -20.63 1.15 51.99
CA PRO A 143 -22.08 1.25 52.10
C PRO A 143 -22.65 2.05 50.92
N THR A 144 -23.72 1.51 50.35
CA THR A 144 -24.59 2.17 49.36
C THR A 144 -24.92 3.60 49.79
N PRO A 145 -24.82 4.60 48.89
CA PRO A 145 -25.36 5.92 49.18
C PRO A 145 -26.86 5.81 49.43
N SER A 146 -27.32 6.32 50.58
CA SER A 146 -28.73 6.50 50.84
C SER A 146 -29.34 7.45 49.79
N PRO A 147 -30.61 7.24 49.41
CA PRO A 147 -31.29 8.07 48.42
C PRO A 147 -31.35 9.52 48.91
N CYS A 148 -30.91 10.46 48.07
CA CYS A 148 -31.14 11.88 48.31
C CYS A 148 -32.65 12.16 48.44
N PRO A 149 -33.06 13.07 49.33
CA PRO A 149 -34.46 13.50 49.44
C PRO A 149 -34.93 14.17 48.14
N PRO A 150 -36.24 14.10 47.83
CA PRO A 150 -36.80 14.64 46.60
C PRO A 150 -36.54 16.15 46.49
N GLN A 151 -35.96 16.58 45.37
CA GLN A 151 -35.87 18.00 45.04
C GLN A 151 -37.28 18.59 44.83
N PRO A 152 -37.53 19.83 45.30
CA PRO A 152 -38.78 20.52 45.02
C PRO A 152 -38.93 20.81 43.52
N PRO A 153 -40.17 20.87 42.99
CA PRO A 153 -40.42 20.99 41.56
C PRO A 153 -39.84 22.29 40.99
N LYS A 154 -39.10 22.16 39.88
CA LYS A 154 -38.68 23.31 39.06
C LYS A 154 -39.92 24.07 38.56
N PRO A 155 -39.96 25.41 38.67
CA PRO A 155 -41.06 26.20 38.13
C PRO A 155 -41.11 26.07 36.59
N GLN A 156 -42.31 25.87 36.06
CA GLN A 156 -42.61 25.88 34.62
C GLN A 156 -42.20 27.22 33.99
N PRO A 157 -41.60 27.22 32.79
CA PRO A 157 -41.44 28.42 32.00
C PRO A 157 -42.82 28.99 31.62
N LYS A 158 -43.05 30.25 31.98
CA LYS A 158 -44.24 31.02 31.58
C LYS A 158 -44.23 31.19 30.04
N PRO A 159 -45.39 31.11 29.35
CA PRO A 159 -45.45 31.36 27.91
C PRO A 159 -44.96 32.78 27.58
N PRO A 160 -44.29 33.00 26.43
CA PRO A 160 -43.92 34.34 26.01
C PRO A 160 -45.18 35.17 25.71
N PRO A 161 -45.22 36.45 26.09
CA PRO A 161 -46.31 37.35 25.72
C PRO A 161 -46.33 37.60 24.21
N ALA A 162 -47.53 37.87 23.69
CA ALA A 162 -47.80 38.14 22.27
C ALA A 162 -47.01 39.35 21.74
N PRO A 163 -46.71 39.39 20.42
CA PRO A 163 -45.94 40.49 19.83
C PRO A 163 -46.75 41.80 19.86
N GLY A 164 -46.21 42.81 20.54
CA GLY A 164 -46.67 44.19 20.40
C GLY A 164 -46.25 44.81 19.05
N PRO A 165 -46.90 45.91 18.61
CA PRO A 165 -46.72 46.48 17.28
C PRO A 165 -45.32 47.06 17.08
N SER A 166 -44.78 46.85 15.88
CA SER A 166 -43.47 47.36 15.44
C SER A 166 -43.43 48.90 15.42
N PRO A 167 -42.44 49.55 16.04
CA PRO A 167 -42.16 50.96 15.80
C PRO A 167 -41.50 51.20 14.45
N LYS A 168 -41.91 52.27 13.77
CA LYS A 168 -41.34 52.79 12.52
C LYS A 168 -39.82 53.08 12.65
N PRO A 169 -39.03 52.97 11.56
CA PRO A 169 -37.60 53.27 11.59
C PRO A 169 -37.35 54.78 11.78
N GLY A 170 -36.63 55.13 12.85
CA GLY A 170 -35.97 56.43 12.98
C GLY A 170 -34.66 56.48 12.17
N PRO A 171 -34.12 57.68 11.89
CA PRO A 171 -32.98 57.85 10.99
C PRO A 171 -31.70 57.24 11.58
N SER A 172 -30.94 56.61 10.68
CA SER A 172 -29.65 55.96 10.97
C SER A 172 -28.60 56.97 11.46
N PRO A 173 -27.93 56.75 12.61
CA PRO A 173 -26.79 57.57 13.00
C PRO A 173 -25.59 57.25 12.12
N SER A 174 -24.94 58.30 11.63
CA SER A 174 -23.70 58.20 10.83
C SER A 174 -22.58 57.49 11.60
N PRO A 175 -21.68 56.75 10.92
CA PRO A 175 -20.61 56.02 11.58
C PRO A 175 -19.65 56.98 12.30
N PRO A 176 -19.11 56.61 13.48
CA PRO A 176 -18.08 57.40 14.13
C PRO A 176 -16.79 57.43 13.29
N LYS A 177 -16.23 58.63 13.18
CA LYS A 177 -14.97 58.95 12.50
C LYS A 177 -13.83 58.09 13.09
N PRO A 178 -12.96 57.48 12.27
CA PRO A 178 -11.82 56.71 12.78
C PRO A 178 -10.87 57.63 13.57
N PRO A 179 -10.23 57.13 14.63
CA PRO A 179 -9.25 57.89 15.40
C PRO A 179 -8.04 58.25 14.50
N PRO A 180 -7.38 59.40 14.74
CA PRO A 180 -6.23 59.80 13.95
C PRO A 180 -5.08 58.81 14.12
N SER A 181 -4.44 58.44 13.01
CA SER A 181 -3.20 57.65 13.01
C SER A 181 -2.16 58.30 13.93
N PRO A 182 -1.42 57.51 14.73
CA PRO A 182 -0.30 58.03 15.49
C PRO A 182 0.75 58.63 14.54
N ALA A 183 1.27 59.80 14.88
CA ALA A 183 2.38 60.42 14.17
C ALA A 183 3.59 59.47 14.11
N PRO A 184 4.38 59.49 13.01
CA PRO A 184 5.61 58.70 12.92
C PRO A 184 6.55 59.07 14.07
N LYS A 185 7.03 58.07 14.81
CA LYS A 185 8.13 58.27 15.77
C LYS A 185 9.38 58.73 15.00
N PRO A 186 10.17 59.67 15.54
CA PRO A 186 11.41 60.09 14.92
C PRO A 186 12.37 58.90 14.78
N VAL A 187 12.94 58.78 13.58
CA VAL A 187 14.01 57.83 13.25
C VAL A 187 15.26 58.24 14.06
N PRO A 188 15.86 57.35 14.87
CA PRO A 188 17.12 57.65 15.53
C PRO A 188 18.25 57.79 14.48
N PRO A 189 19.26 58.66 14.71
CA PRO A 189 20.35 58.86 13.76
C PRO A 189 21.16 57.55 13.60
N PRO A 190 21.79 57.35 12.44
CA PRO A 190 22.62 56.17 12.22
C PRO A 190 23.78 56.12 13.21
N SER A 191 23.97 54.97 13.85
CA SER A 191 25.16 54.70 14.66
C SER A 191 26.43 54.90 13.82
N PRO A 192 27.51 55.48 14.39
CA PRO A 192 28.78 55.61 13.71
C PRO A 192 29.36 54.24 13.39
N SER A 193 29.86 54.08 12.17
CA SER A 193 30.56 52.88 11.72
C SER A 193 31.74 52.55 12.66
N PRO A 194 31.97 51.28 13.01
CA PRO A 194 33.13 50.90 13.81
C PRO A 194 34.42 51.18 13.04
N LYS A 195 35.34 51.88 13.71
CA LYS A 195 36.70 52.17 13.24
C LYS A 195 37.45 50.84 12.99
N PRO A 196 38.28 50.72 11.94
CA PRO A 196 39.04 49.51 11.67
C PRO A 196 40.04 49.23 12.80
N SER A 197 40.04 48.02 13.34
CA SER A 197 41.08 47.53 14.24
C SER A 197 42.39 47.26 13.47
N PRO A 198 43.58 47.45 14.08
CA PRO A 198 44.86 47.21 13.42
C PRO A 198 45.06 45.74 13.02
N PRO A 199 45.85 45.44 11.97
CA PRO A 199 46.12 44.07 11.55
C PRO A 199 46.88 43.30 12.63
N LYS A 200 46.41 42.08 12.92
CA LYS A 200 47.11 41.11 13.77
C LYS A 200 48.35 40.56 13.02
N PRO A 201 49.49 40.31 13.70
CA PRO A 201 50.66 39.71 13.04
C PRO A 201 50.35 38.30 12.52
N PRO A 202 50.99 37.84 11.42
CA PRO A 202 50.78 36.51 10.88
C PRO A 202 51.35 35.44 11.82
N ALA A 203 50.56 34.40 12.08
CA ALA A 203 51.01 33.19 12.76
C ALA A 203 51.91 32.35 11.82
N PRO A 204 52.93 31.66 12.34
CA PRO A 204 53.84 30.84 11.54
C PRO A 204 53.11 29.64 10.91
N SER A 205 53.46 29.35 9.66
CA SER A 205 52.85 28.33 8.82
C SER A 205 53.06 26.89 9.35
N PRO A 206 52.03 26.03 9.35
CA PRO A 206 52.20 24.61 9.62
C PRO A 206 52.79 23.88 8.41
N LYS A 207 53.70 22.93 8.69
CA LYS A 207 54.41 22.08 7.73
C LYS A 207 53.43 21.23 6.89
N PRO A 208 53.66 21.02 5.58
CA PRO A 208 52.75 20.26 4.73
C PRO A 208 52.65 18.80 5.18
N SER A 209 51.43 18.32 5.38
CA SER A 209 51.13 16.88 5.52
C SER A 209 51.09 16.22 4.14
N PRO A 210 51.41 14.91 4.03
CA PRO A 210 51.36 14.19 2.75
C PRO A 210 49.95 14.25 2.13
N PRO A 211 49.83 14.23 0.79
CA PRO A 211 48.54 14.27 0.12
C PRO A 211 47.68 13.08 0.55
N LYS A 212 46.51 13.37 1.10
CA LYS A 212 45.46 12.38 1.35
C LYS A 212 45.08 11.75 0.00
N PRO A 213 45.00 10.41 -0.13
CA PRO A 213 44.52 9.78 -1.35
C PRO A 213 43.15 10.37 -1.72
N PRO A 214 42.89 10.64 -3.01
CA PRO A 214 41.60 11.15 -3.43
C PRO A 214 40.50 10.22 -2.91
N ALA A 215 39.50 10.80 -2.26
CA ALA A 215 38.30 10.07 -1.89
C ALA A 215 37.79 9.35 -3.15
N PRO A 216 37.42 8.05 -3.05
CA PRO A 216 36.86 7.34 -4.20
C PRO A 216 35.71 8.18 -4.72
N SER A 217 35.78 8.50 -6.01
CA SER A 217 34.71 9.22 -6.70
C SER A 217 33.38 8.53 -6.38
N PRO A 218 32.28 9.27 -6.15
CA PRO A 218 30.96 8.64 -6.14
C PRO A 218 30.88 7.77 -7.39
N PRO A 219 30.47 6.49 -7.28
CA PRO A 219 30.38 5.65 -8.45
C PRO A 219 29.54 6.41 -9.49
N LYS A 220 30.14 6.67 -10.66
CA LYS A 220 29.42 7.26 -11.81
C LYS A 220 28.06 6.56 -11.87
N PRO A 221 26.93 7.30 -12.00
CA PRO A 221 25.64 6.66 -12.08
C PRO A 221 25.69 5.68 -13.24
N GLN A 222 25.76 4.39 -12.92
CA GLN A 222 25.52 3.36 -13.91
C GLN A 222 24.14 3.70 -14.45
N ASN A 223 24.02 3.94 -15.76
CA ASN A 223 22.75 4.06 -16.47
C ASN A 223 21.99 2.73 -16.29
N LYS A 224 21.44 2.50 -15.09
CA LYS A 224 20.65 1.33 -14.75
C LYS A 224 19.25 1.64 -15.26
N THR A 225 19.03 1.38 -16.53
CA THR A 225 17.69 1.40 -17.11
C THR A 225 16.77 0.48 -16.32
N ILE A 226 15.63 1.01 -15.89
CA ILE A 226 14.55 0.24 -15.27
C ILE A 226 13.80 -0.45 -16.41
N PRO A 227 13.82 -1.79 -16.53
CA PRO A 227 13.25 -2.46 -17.70
C PRO A 227 11.72 -2.52 -17.68
N ALA A 228 11.11 -2.42 -16.50
CA ALA A 228 9.66 -2.52 -16.32
C ALA A 228 9.20 -1.84 -15.04
N VAL A 229 7.96 -1.36 -15.02
CA VAL A 229 7.31 -0.84 -13.81
C VAL A 229 5.97 -1.54 -13.59
N PHE A 230 5.74 -2.01 -12.36
CA PHE A 230 4.53 -2.69 -11.95
C PHE A 230 3.80 -1.84 -10.93
N PHE A 231 2.59 -1.39 -11.25
CA PHE A 231 1.83 -0.52 -10.37
C PHE A 231 0.75 -1.31 -9.62
N PHE A 232 0.67 -1.08 -8.31
CA PHE A 232 -0.30 -1.68 -7.40
C PHE A 232 -0.94 -0.58 -6.56
N GLY A 233 -2.20 -0.77 -6.17
CA GLY A 233 -2.87 0.22 -5.36
C GLY A 233 -4.28 0.55 -5.82
N ASP A 234 -4.60 1.83 -5.71
CA ASP A 234 -5.93 2.37 -5.89
C ASP A 234 -6.11 3.19 -7.19
N SER A 235 -7.07 4.12 -7.18
CA SER A 235 -7.46 4.96 -8.32
C SER A 235 -6.34 5.86 -8.82
N ILE A 236 -5.31 6.13 -8.01
CA ILE A 236 -4.15 6.93 -8.39
C ILE A 236 -3.32 6.24 -9.48
N PHE A 237 -3.32 4.91 -9.51
CA PHE A 237 -2.60 4.10 -10.50
C PHE A 237 -3.51 3.30 -11.44
N ASP A 238 -4.82 3.30 -11.22
CA ASP A 238 -5.76 2.59 -12.08
C ASP A 238 -5.83 3.23 -13.47
N THR A 239 -5.64 2.38 -14.48
CA THR A 239 -5.63 2.75 -15.91
C THR A 239 -6.79 2.15 -16.68
N GLY A 240 -7.70 1.43 -16.00
CA GLY A 240 -8.86 0.76 -16.57
C GLY A 240 -9.14 -0.64 -16.01
N ASN A 241 -8.53 -1.05 -14.89
CA ASN A 241 -8.78 -2.36 -14.31
C ASN A 241 -10.21 -2.50 -13.79
N ASN A 242 -10.83 -1.40 -13.37
CA ASN A 242 -12.23 -1.40 -12.91
C ASN A 242 -13.27 -1.45 -14.05
N ASN A 243 -12.86 -1.34 -15.31
CA ASN A 243 -13.80 -1.17 -16.44
C ASN A 243 -14.78 -2.34 -16.59
N ASN A 244 -14.32 -3.55 -16.27
CA ASN A 244 -15.10 -4.79 -16.41
C ASN A 244 -15.74 -5.23 -15.08
N LEU A 245 -15.62 -4.45 -14.01
CA LEU A 245 -16.20 -4.77 -12.70
C LEU A 245 -17.62 -4.18 -12.57
N ASP A 246 -18.46 -4.91 -11.83
CA ASP A 246 -19.77 -4.41 -11.35
C ASP A 246 -19.58 -3.46 -10.16
N THR A 247 -19.02 -2.28 -10.46
CA THR A 247 -18.77 -1.22 -9.48
C THR A 247 -19.13 0.15 -10.04
N LYS A 248 -19.44 1.08 -9.13
CA LYS A 248 -19.58 2.51 -9.44
C LYS A 248 -18.24 3.23 -9.51
N LEU A 249 -17.16 2.63 -9.01
CA LEU A 249 -15.81 3.19 -9.02
C LEU A 249 -15.12 2.91 -10.35
N LYS A 250 -15.65 3.48 -11.44
CA LYS A 250 -15.03 3.45 -12.77
C LYS A 250 -15.11 4.81 -13.43
N CYS A 251 -14.16 5.08 -14.32
CA CYS A 251 -14.01 6.37 -15.01
C CYS A 251 -13.82 6.17 -16.53
N ASN A 252 -14.47 5.17 -17.11
CA ASN A 252 -14.44 4.84 -18.54
C ASN A 252 -15.58 5.51 -19.33
N TYR A 253 -15.94 6.73 -18.93
CA TYR A 253 -16.97 7.56 -19.56
C TYR A 253 -16.56 9.03 -19.51
N ARG A 254 -17.10 9.85 -20.41
CA ARG A 254 -16.84 11.29 -20.41
C ARG A 254 -17.38 11.92 -19.12
N PRO A 255 -16.75 12.97 -18.57
CA PRO A 255 -15.62 13.73 -19.13
C PRO A 255 -14.23 13.20 -18.74
N TYR A 256 -14.12 12.04 -18.09
CA TYR A 256 -12.81 11.45 -17.81
C TYR A 256 -12.05 11.15 -19.11
N GLY A 257 -10.74 11.36 -19.09
CA GLY A 257 -9.89 11.15 -20.27
C GLY A 257 -10.05 12.18 -21.39
N MET A 258 -10.76 13.30 -21.19
CA MET A 258 -10.89 14.35 -22.22
C MET A 258 -9.55 14.94 -22.70
N ASP A 259 -8.54 15.01 -21.83
CA ASP A 259 -7.18 15.45 -22.11
C ASP A 259 -6.21 14.28 -22.35
N PHE A 260 -6.72 13.04 -22.30
CA PHE A 260 -5.96 11.85 -22.71
C PHE A 260 -5.79 11.85 -24.23
N PRO A 261 -4.77 11.20 -24.81
CA PRO A 261 -4.65 11.08 -26.26
C PRO A 261 -5.97 10.64 -26.92
N MET A 262 -6.40 11.40 -27.94
CA MET A 262 -7.67 11.26 -28.66
C MET A 262 -8.95 11.47 -27.81
N GLY A 263 -8.85 12.01 -26.59
CA GLY A 263 -9.99 12.32 -25.73
C GLY A 263 -10.78 11.09 -25.25
N VAL A 264 -10.09 9.95 -25.09
CA VAL A 264 -10.71 8.66 -24.76
C VAL A 264 -10.72 8.40 -23.25
N ALA A 265 -11.90 8.04 -22.73
CA ALA A 265 -12.08 7.65 -21.34
C ALA A 265 -11.64 6.19 -21.12
N THR A 266 -10.40 5.96 -20.70
CA THR A 266 -9.87 4.59 -20.53
C THR A 266 -10.18 3.95 -19.18
N GLY A 267 -10.80 4.67 -18.23
CA GLY A 267 -10.93 4.23 -16.84
C GLY A 267 -9.98 4.93 -15.86
N ARG A 268 -9.13 5.84 -16.35
CA ARG A 268 -8.26 6.69 -15.54
C ARG A 268 -9.08 7.70 -14.73
N PHE A 269 -8.77 7.82 -13.44
CA PHE A 269 -9.45 8.73 -12.51
C PHE A 269 -8.90 10.17 -12.63
N SER A 270 -8.93 10.74 -13.84
CA SER A 270 -8.52 12.11 -14.12
C SER A 270 -9.10 12.60 -15.46
N ASN A 271 -8.88 13.87 -15.78
CA ASN A 271 -9.12 14.39 -17.13
C ASN A 271 -8.19 13.75 -18.18
N GLY A 272 -7.10 13.10 -17.78
CA GLY A 272 -6.19 12.43 -18.73
C GLY A 272 -5.34 11.35 -18.07
N ARG A 273 -4.02 11.41 -18.29
CA ARG A 273 -3.00 10.55 -17.68
C ARG A 273 -3.04 10.64 -16.15
N VAL A 274 -2.72 9.52 -15.50
CA VAL A 274 -2.65 9.39 -14.03
C VAL A 274 -1.20 9.18 -13.58
N ALA A 275 -0.98 9.04 -12.26
CA ALA A 275 0.36 8.97 -11.70
C ALA A 275 1.21 7.82 -12.26
N SER A 276 0.61 6.66 -12.57
CA SER A 276 1.33 5.51 -13.14
C SER A 276 1.96 5.83 -14.51
N ASP A 277 1.24 6.57 -15.36
CA ASP A 277 1.76 7.03 -16.66
C ASP A 277 2.98 7.94 -16.49
N TYR A 278 2.86 8.94 -15.61
CA TYR A 278 3.94 9.91 -15.39
C TYR A 278 5.15 9.29 -14.72
N ILE A 279 4.97 8.44 -13.70
CA ILE A 279 6.09 7.76 -13.07
C ILE A 279 6.80 6.87 -14.08
N SER A 280 6.07 6.07 -14.86
CA SER A 280 6.65 5.24 -15.91
C SER A 280 7.42 6.05 -16.95
N LYS A 281 6.86 7.19 -17.38
CA LYS A 281 7.51 8.12 -18.31
C LYS A 281 8.81 8.68 -17.74
N TYR A 282 8.79 9.17 -16.50
CA TYR A 282 9.98 9.77 -15.87
C TYR A 282 11.05 8.75 -15.47
N LEU A 283 10.68 7.48 -15.33
CA LEU A 283 11.63 6.36 -15.22
C LEU A 283 12.17 5.89 -16.58
N GLY A 284 11.70 6.47 -17.69
CA GLY A 284 12.16 6.16 -19.04
C GLY A 284 11.66 4.81 -19.58
N VAL A 285 10.51 4.33 -19.11
CA VAL A 285 9.99 2.99 -19.45
C VAL A 285 8.95 3.05 -20.56
N LYS A 286 7.84 3.76 -20.34
CA LYS A 286 6.78 3.98 -21.34
C LYS A 286 5.94 5.18 -20.98
N GLU A 287 5.29 5.81 -21.97
CA GLU A 287 4.43 6.96 -21.74
C GLU A 287 3.03 6.61 -21.22
N ILE A 288 2.48 5.48 -21.65
CA ILE A 288 1.11 5.06 -21.34
C ILE A 288 1.15 3.66 -20.74
N VAL A 289 0.63 3.52 -19.53
CA VAL A 289 0.59 2.24 -18.83
C VAL A 289 -0.74 1.53 -19.11
N PRO A 290 -0.74 0.29 -19.60
CA PRO A 290 -1.99 -0.45 -19.79
C PRO A 290 -2.49 -1.06 -18.47
N ALA A 291 -3.81 -1.23 -18.39
CA ALA A 291 -4.46 -2.02 -17.34
C ALA A 291 -4.21 -3.50 -17.61
N TYR A 292 -3.89 -4.27 -16.57
CA TYR A 292 -3.61 -5.68 -16.72
C TYR A 292 -4.78 -6.46 -17.32
N VAL A 293 -6.01 -6.13 -16.93
CA VAL A 293 -7.23 -6.84 -17.40
C VAL A 293 -7.81 -6.26 -18.70
N ASP A 294 -7.12 -5.34 -19.37
CA ASP A 294 -7.57 -4.83 -20.67
C ASP A 294 -7.68 -6.00 -21.67
N LYS A 295 -8.87 -6.17 -22.27
CA LYS A 295 -9.14 -7.22 -23.26
C LYS A 295 -8.13 -7.20 -24.41
N LYS A 296 -7.70 -6.02 -24.85
CA LYS A 296 -6.69 -5.89 -25.90
C LYS A 296 -5.38 -6.52 -25.42
N LEU A 297 -4.94 -6.22 -24.20
CA LEU A 297 -3.74 -6.81 -23.57
C LEU A 297 -3.81 -8.35 -23.45
N GLN A 298 -5.02 -8.91 -23.39
CA GLN A 298 -5.23 -10.36 -23.28
C GLN A 298 -5.18 -11.09 -24.64
N GLN A 299 -5.23 -10.38 -25.78
CA GLN A 299 -5.23 -10.98 -27.13
C GLN A 299 -3.83 -11.41 -27.62
N ASN A 300 -2.77 -11.16 -26.85
CA ASN A 300 -1.41 -11.69 -27.02
C ASN A 300 -0.70 -11.39 -28.37
N ASN A 301 -1.01 -10.28 -29.08
CA ASN A 301 -0.24 -9.88 -30.26
C ASN A 301 1.06 -9.12 -29.89
N GLU A 302 1.93 -8.85 -30.87
CA GLU A 302 3.29 -8.31 -30.65
C GLU A 302 3.32 -7.00 -29.85
N LEU A 303 2.39 -6.07 -30.13
CA LEU A 303 2.30 -4.79 -29.42
C LEU A 303 1.95 -5.02 -27.94
N GLN A 304 1.06 -5.96 -27.65
CA GLN A 304 0.72 -6.30 -26.27
C GLN A 304 1.84 -7.06 -25.53
N GLN A 305 2.59 -7.88 -26.25
CA GLN A 305 3.76 -8.54 -25.68
C GLN A 305 4.84 -7.52 -25.27
N SER A 306 5.04 -6.47 -26.07
CA SER A 306 5.90 -5.33 -25.74
C SER A 306 5.43 -4.61 -24.46
N ASP A 307 4.11 -4.43 -24.32
CA ASP A 307 3.53 -3.81 -23.14
C ASP A 307 3.75 -4.63 -21.87
N LEU A 308 3.55 -5.96 -21.94
CA LEU A 308 3.84 -6.84 -20.81
C LEU A 308 5.31 -6.77 -20.41
N LEU A 309 6.23 -6.75 -21.39
CA LEU A 309 7.68 -6.72 -21.12
C LEU A 309 8.14 -5.51 -20.32
N THR A 310 7.44 -4.39 -20.47
CA THR A 310 7.74 -3.10 -19.85
C THR A 310 6.85 -2.80 -18.64
N GLY A 311 5.98 -3.74 -18.26
CA GLY A 311 5.14 -3.67 -17.07
C GLY A 311 3.80 -2.96 -17.26
N VAL A 312 2.92 -3.12 -16.28
CA VAL A 312 1.49 -2.83 -16.36
C VAL A 312 0.97 -2.30 -15.03
N SER A 313 -0.27 -1.80 -15.00
CA SER A 313 -0.97 -1.50 -13.76
C SER A 313 -1.91 -2.63 -13.36
N PHE A 314 -1.77 -3.09 -12.12
CA PHE A 314 -2.70 -3.99 -11.43
C PHE A 314 -3.65 -3.22 -10.50
N ALA A 315 -3.44 -1.92 -10.32
CA ALA A 315 -4.18 -1.09 -9.39
C ALA A 315 -5.67 -0.99 -9.75
N SER A 316 -6.52 -0.86 -8.74
CA SER A 316 -7.98 -0.88 -8.85
C SER A 316 -8.58 0.26 -8.05
N GLY A 317 -9.32 1.15 -8.71
CA GLY A 317 -9.94 2.30 -8.07
C GLY A 317 -10.77 1.93 -6.83
N GLY A 318 -10.52 2.58 -5.70
CA GLY A 318 -11.19 2.29 -4.42
C GLY A 318 -10.51 1.24 -3.55
N ALA A 319 -9.45 0.58 -4.02
CA ALA A 319 -8.72 -0.38 -3.21
C ALA A 319 -8.10 0.27 -1.96
N GLY A 320 -8.05 -0.49 -0.88
CA GLY A 320 -7.39 -0.13 0.37
C GLY A 320 -6.46 -1.25 0.85
N TYR A 321 -5.59 -0.94 1.81
CA TYR A 321 -4.75 -1.96 2.44
C TYR A 321 -5.58 -2.99 3.21
N LEU A 322 -6.71 -2.56 3.77
CA LEU A 322 -7.69 -3.42 4.40
C LEU A 322 -8.67 -3.96 3.35
N PRO A 323 -8.93 -5.28 3.30
CA PRO A 323 -9.81 -5.89 2.31
C PRO A 323 -11.22 -5.33 2.37
N GLN A 324 -11.72 -5.05 3.58
CA GLN A 324 -13.08 -4.56 3.78
C GLN A 324 -13.33 -3.26 3.01
N THR A 325 -12.30 -2.42 2.83
CA THR A 325 -12.36 -1.22 1.99
C THR A 325 -12.70 -1.57 0.55
N SER A 326 -12.00 -2.55 -0.02
CA SER A 326 -12.16 -2.95 -1.42
C SER A 326 -13.46 -3.74 -1.64
N GLU A 327 -13.77 -4.66 -0.72
CA GLU A 327 -14.97 -5.51 -0.75
C GLU A 327 -16.25 -4.67 -0.71
N SER A 328 -16.30 -3.64 0.13
CA SER A 328 -17.45 -2.73 0.25
C SER A 328 -17.82 -2.03 -1.06
N TRP A 329 -16.84 -1.85 -1.96
CA TRP A 329 -17.03 -1.21 -3.26
C TRP A 329 -17.01 -2.20 -4.43
N LYS A 330 -16.90 -3.52 -4.16
CA LYS A 330 -16.77 -4.58 -5.15
C LYS A 330 -15.62 -4.34 -6.14
N VAL A 331 -14.48 -3.89 -5.63
CA VAL A 331 -13.28 -3.63 -6.43
C VAL A 331 -12.18 -4.63 -6.10
N THR A 332 -11.17 -4.74 -6.96
CA THR A 332 -10.08 -5.71 -6.79
C THR A 332 -9.27 -5.39 -5.54
N THR A 333 -9.24 -6.33 -4.59
CA THR A 333 -8.47 -6.18 -3.34
C THR A 333 -6.98 -6.12 -3.61
N MET A 334 -6.18 -5.53 -2.70
CA MET A 334 -4.72 -5.56 -2.82
C MET A 334 -4.19 -7.00 -2.98
N LEU A 335 -4.76 -7.97 -2.26
CA LEU A 335 -4.39 -9.38 -2.40
C LEU A 335 -4.64 -9.93 -3.81
N ASP A 336 -5.79 -9.60 -4.42
CA ASP A 336 -6.09 -10.03 -5.78
C ASP A 336 -5.16 -9.38 -6.83
N GLN A 337 -4.68 -8.17 -6.57
CA GLN A 337 -3.66 -7.54 -7.42
C GLN A 337 -2.33 -8.32 -7.38
N LEU A 338 -1.98 -8.93 -6.24
CA LEU A 338 -0.83 -9.85 -6.15
C LEU A 338 -1.09 -11.14 -6.95
N THR A 339 -2.32 -11.65 -6.91
CA THR A 339 -2.73 -12.80 -7.75
C THR A 339 -2.57 -12.47 -9.24
N TYR A 340 -2.99 -11.28 -9.68
CA TYR A 340 -2.75 -10.80 -11.05
C TYR A 340 -1.26 -10.68 -11.37
N PHE A 341 -0.43 -10.25 -10.43
CA PHE A 341 1.02 -10.21 -10.64
C PHE A 341 1.65 -11.61 -10.75
N GLN A 342 1.18 -12.57 -9.99
CA GLN A 342 1.60 -13.97 -10.16
C GLN A 342 1.19 -14.52 -11.53
N ASP A 343 -0.03 -14.23 -11.98
CA ASP A 343 -0.51 -14.62 -13.30
C ASP A 343 0.31 -13.96 -14.41
N TYR A 344 0.56 -12.65 -14.30
CA TYR A 344 1.46 -11.91 -15.17
C TYR A 344 2.84 -12.60 -15.26
N LYS A 345 3.42 -13.00 -14.13
CA LYS A 345 4.69 -13.75 -14.11
C LYS A 345 4.59 -15.10 -14.81
N LYS A 346 3.46 -15.82 -14.70
CA LYS A 346 3.23 -17.08 -15.44
C LYS A 346 3.20 -16.81 -16.94
N ARG A 347 2.47 -15.78 -17.39
CA ARG A 347 2.44 -15.35 -18.80
C ARG A 347 3.83 -14.96 -19.30
N MET A 348 4.58 -14.17 -18.54
CA MET A 348 5.95 -13.78 -18.88
C MET A 348 6.89 -14.97 -19.00
N LYS A 349 6.78 -15.99 -18.14
CA LYS A 349 7.57 -17.21 -18.26
C LYS A 349 7.31 -17.95 -19.58
N LYS A 350 6.06 -17.95 -20.07
CA LYS A 350 5.71 -18.52 -21.38
C LYS A 350 6.27 -17.67 -22.52
N LEU A 351 6.20 -16.35 -22.39
CA LEU A 351 6.60 -15.40 -23.42
C LEU A 351 8.12 -15.31 -23.62
N VAL A 352 8.89 -15.21 -22.53
CA VAL A 352 10.34 -14.93 -22.59
C VAL A 352 11.22 -15.90 -21.79
N GLY A 353 10.62 -16.94 -21.21
CA GLY A 353 11.32 -17.94 -20.41
C GLY A 353 11.61 -17.48 -18.98
N LYS A 354 11.86 -18.46 -18.09
CA LYS A 354 12.02 -18.26 -16.64
C LYS A 354 13.14 -17.27 -16.27
N LYS A 355 14.30 -17.36 -16.96
CA LYS A 355 15.49 -16.54 -16.67
C LYS A 355 15.24 -15.05 -16.96
N LYS A 356 14.67 -14.74 -18.12
CA LYS A 356 14.36 -13.36 -18.52
C LYS A 356 13.24 -12.77 -17.66
N THR A 357 12.20 -13.54 -17.34
CA THR A 357 11.17 -13.11 -16.39
C THR A 357 11.73 -12.75 -15.02
N LYS A 358 12.61 -13.60 -14.45
CA LYS A 358 13.26 -13.32 -13.17
C LYS A 358 14.09 -12.02 -13.23
N LYS A 359 14.79 -11.78 -14.34
CA LYS A 359 15.56 -10.55 -14.57
C LYS A 359 14.65 -9.33 -14.65
N ILE A 360 13.56 -9.38 -15.43
CA ILE A 360 12.60 -8.28 -15.58
C ILE A 360 11.98 -7.92 -14.23
N VAL A 361 11.51 -8.91 -13.47
CA VAL A 361 10.87 -8.68 -12.17
C VAL A 361 11.85 -8.14 -11.12
N SER A 362 13.08 -8.68 -11.06
CA SER A 362 14.08 -8.24 -10.08
C SER A 362 14.74 -6.90 -10.41
N LYS A 363 14.84 -6.53 -11.69
CA LYS A 363 15.40 -5.24 -12.13
C LYS A 363 14.33 -4.18 -12.35
N GLY A 364 13.09 -4.56 -12.57
CA GLY A 364 11.95 -3.65 -12.63
C GLY A 364 11.60 -3.07 -11.27
N ALA A 365 10.76 -2.04 -11.26
CA ALA A 365 10.26 -1.37 -10.07
C ALA A 365 8.81 -1.78 -9.79
N ALA A 366 8.50 -2.22 -8.57
CA ALA A 366 7.14 -2.37 -8.09
C ALA A 366 6.76 -1.12 -7.27
N ILE A 367 5.70 -0.43 -7.66
CA ILE A 367 5.29 0.83 -7.04
C ILE A 367 3.87 0.70 -6.50
N VAL A 368 3.71 1.01 -5.22
CA VAL A 368 2.47 0.78 -4.45
C VAL A 368 1.92 2.11 -3.94
N VAL A 369 0.61 2.32 -4.08
CA VAL A 369 -0.09 3.46 -3.46
C VAL A 369 -1.47 3.02 -2.95
N ALA A 370 -1.70 3.10 -1.64
CA ALA A 370 -2.98 2.80 -1.02
C ALA A 370 -3.06 3.48 0.36
N GLY A 371 -4.21 3.40 1.03
CA GLY A 371 -4.43 3.95 2.37
C GLY A 371 -5.41 5.11 2.41
N SER A 372 -5.54 5.88 1.32
CA SER A 372 -6.49 7.00 1.25
C SER A 372 -7.93 6.51 1.38
N ASN A 373 -8.28 5.40 0.72
CA ASN A 373 -9.62 4.81 0.77
C ASN A 373 -9.92 4.20 2.14
N ASP A 374 -8.93 3.58 2.79
CA ASP A 374 -9.07 3.05 4.15
C ASP A 374 -9.48 4.17 5.13
N LEU A 375 -8.83 5.34 5.03
CA LEU A 375 -9.16 6.49 5.88
C LEU A 375 -10.51 7.13 5.51
N ILE A 376 -10.74 7.40 4.23
CA ILE A 376 -11.93 8.13 3.75
C ILE A 376 -13.19 7.29 3.89
N TYR A 377 -13.18 6.03 3.43
CA TYR A 377 -14.38 5.22 3.33
C TYR A 377 -14.56 4.26 4.50
N THR A 378 -13.47 3.69 5.02
CA THR A 378 -13.57 2.65 6.04
C THR A 378 -13.48 3.21 7.46
N TYR A 379 -12.55 4.12 7.71
CA TYR A 379 -12.37 4.73 9.03
C TYR A 379 -13.40 5.83 9.31
N PHE A 380 -13.32 6.97 8.62
CA PHE A 380 -14.23 8.10 8.84
C PHE A 380 -15.56 7.98 8.10
N GLY A 381 -15.59 7.22 7.00
CA GLY A 381 -16.76 7.06 6.14
C GLY A 381 -17.71 5.94 6.58
N ASN A 382 -18.34 5.32 5.59
CA ASN A 382 -19.42 4.33 5.77
C ASN A 382 -19.01 3.06 6.52
N GLY A 383 -17.72 2.72 6.59
CA GLY A 383 -17.25 1.61 7.42
C GLY A 383 -17.33 1.90 8.92
N ALA A 384 -17.39 3.18 9.30
CA ALA A 384 -17.51 3.69 10.66
C ALA A 384 -16.53 3.04 11.66
N GLN A 385 -15.32 2.66 11.20
CA GLN A 385 -14.34 2.00 12.07
C GLN A 385 -13.84 2.92 13.18
N HIS A 386 -13.96 4.25 13.04
CA HIS A 386 -13.71 5.21 14.11
C HIS A 386 -14.58 5.01 15.36
N LEU A 387 -15.71 4.29 15.24
CA LEU A 387 -16.56 3.93 16.38
C LEU A 387 -16.05 2.69 17.13
N LYS A 388 -15.15 1.91 16.52
CA LYS A 388 -14.67 0.62 17.03
C LYS A 388 -13.19 0.65 17.40
N ASN A 389 -12.41 1.42 16.68
CA ASN A 389 -10.95 1.52 16.82
C ASN A 389 -10.58 2.99 16.88
N ASP A 390 -9.62 3.33 17.72
CA ASP A 390 -8.98 4.63 17.65
C ASP A 390 -8.09 4.73 16.40
N VAL A 391 -7.73 5.96 16.04
CA VAL A 391 -6.99 6.26 14.80
C VAL A 391 -5.57 5.70 14.84
N ASP A 392 -4.97 5.59 16.03
CA ASP A 392 -3.66 4.99 16.17
C ASP A 392 -3.73 3.50 15.85
N SER A 393 -4.61 2.75 16.51
CA SER A 393 -4.81 1.32 16.26
C SER A 393 -5.15 1.03 14.79
N PHE A 394 -6.03 1.82 14.19
CA PHE A 394 -6.42 1.64 12.80
C PHE A 394 -5.25 1.87 11.82
N THR A 395 -4.49 2.95 12.02
CA THR A 395 -3.33 3.25 11.16
C THR A 395 -2.18 2.27 11.36
N THR A 396 -2.05 1.63 12.54
CA THR A 396 -1.14 0.49 12.74
C THR A 396 -1.54 -0.69 11.86
N MET A 397 -2.82 -1.10 11.86
CA MET A 397 -3.30 -2.20 11.00
C MET A 397 -3.05 -1.94 9.50
N MET A 398 -3.22 -0.68 9.07
CA MET A 398 -2.89 -0.29 7.70
C MET A 398 -1.41 -0.44 7.40
N ALA A 399 -0.52 0.00 8.31
CA ALA A 399 0.93 -0.08 8.14
C ALA A 399 1.43 -1.54 8.12
N ASP A 400 0.88 -2.39 8.99
CA ASP A 400 1.18 -3.84 9.01
C ASP A 400 0.73 -4.52 7.71
N SER A 401 -0.44 -4.16 7.21
CA SER A 401 -0.95 -4.65 5.92
C SER A 401 -0.06 -4.20 4.75
N ALA A 402 0.42 -2.96 4.76
CA ALA A 402 1.37 -2.45 3.77
C ALA A 402 2.71 -3.20 3.82
N ALA A 403 3.24 -3.47 5.02
CA ALA A 403 4.46 -4.25 5.20
C ALA A 403 4.31 -5.69 4.70
N SER A 404 3.19 -6.33 5.00
CA SER A 404 2.86 -7.66 4.48
C SER A 404 2.80 -7.68 2.95
N PHE A 405 2.18 -6.67 2.33
CA PHE A 405 2.14 -6.54 0.87
C PHE A 405 3.55 -6.43 0.27
N VAL A 406 4.43 -5.62 0.87
CA VAL A 406 5.84 -5.48 0.45
C VAL A 406 6.60 -6.79 0.59
N LEU A 407 6.40 -7.53 1.69
CA LEU A 407 6.99 -8.85 1.90
C LEU A 407 6.57 -9.84 0.81
N GLN A 408 5.30 -9.82 0.40
CA GLN A 408 4.81 -10.68 -0.68
C GLN A 408 5.41 -10.31 -2.04
N LEU A 409 5.48 -9.01 -2.39
CA LEU A 409 6.18 -8.55 -3.59
C LEU A 409 7.64 -9.03 -3.62
N TYR A 410 8.34 -8.90 -2.48
CA TYR A 410 9.69 -9.40 -2.32
C TYR A 410 9.76 -10.93 -2.49
N GLY A 411 8.85 -11.68 -1.88
CA GLY A 411 8.70 -13.13 -2.07
C GLY A 411 8.47 -13.51 -3.53
N TYR A 412 7.77 -12.67 -4.29
CA TYR A 412 7.57 -12.83 -5.72
C TYR A 412 8.73 -12.34 -6.58
N GLY A 413 9.84 -11.92 -5.98
CA GLY A 413 11.08 -11.62 -6.69
C GLY A 413 11.29 -10.15 -7.03
N ALA A 414 10.37 -9.25 -6.63
CA ALA A 414 10.60 -7.82 -6.74
C ALA A 414 11.77 -7.43 -5.82
N ARG A 415 12.66 -6.55 -6.30
CA ARG A 415 13.82 -6.07 -5.51
C ARG A 415 13.91 -4.56 -5.44
N ARG A 416 13.16 -3.83 -6.26
CA ARG A 416 13.02 -2.37 -6.19
C ARG A 416 11.56 -2.09 -5.90
N ILE A 417 11.26 -1.68 -4.67
CA ILE A 417 9.88 -1.49 -4.20
C ILE A 417 9.73 -0.06 -3.70
N GLY A 418 8.87 0.72 -4.36
CA GLY A 418 8.46 2.03 -3.89
C GLY A 418 7.07 1.97 -3.27
N VAL A 419 6.89 2.56 -2.10
CA VAL A 419 5.56 2.70 -1.49
C VAL A 419 5.30 4.18 -1.25
N ILE A 420 4.27 4.70 -1.88
CA ILE A 420 3.89 6.11 -1.80
C ILE A 420 2.90 6.28 -0.65
N GLY A 421 3.16 7.26 0.21
CA GLY A 421 2.26 7.60 1.31
C GLY A 421 0.93 8.21 0.86
N THR A 422 0.08 8.57 1.80
CA THR A 422 -1.14 9.31 1.54
C THR A 422 -0.85 10.82 1.40
N PRO A 423 -1.53 11.54 0.47
CA PRO A 423 -1.46 13.00 0.40
C PRO A 423 -2.26 13.65 1.56
N PRO A 424 -2.30 14.99 1.68
CA PRO A 424 -3.22 15.71 2.57
C PRO A 424 -4.68 15.54 2.10
N ILE A 425 -5.23 14.34 2.32
CA ILE A 425 -6.53 13.91 1.82
C ILE A 425 -7.70 14.73 2.39
N GLY A 426 -7.55 15.32 3.58
CA GLY A 426 -8.49 16.28 4.15
C GLY A 426 -8.65 17.57 3.32
N CYS A 427 -7.70 17.85 2.44
CA CYS A 427 -7.73 19.01 1.54
C CYS A 427 -8.35 18.70 0.16
N THR A 428 -8.72 17.45 -0.12
CA THR A 428 -9.47 17.12 -1.35
C THR A 428 -10.85 17.79 -1.33
N PRO A 429 -11.40 18.21 -2.49
CA PRO A 429 -12.62 19.02 -2.50
C PRO A 429 -13.82 18.39 -1.78
N SER A 430 -13.98 17.06 -1.84
CA SER A 430 -15.10 16.37 -1.19
C SER A 430 -14.92 16.15 0.32
N GLN A 431 -13.68 16.21 0.82
CA GLN A 431 -13.37 15.95 2.24
C GLN A 431 -13.26 17.22 3.08
N ARG A 432 -13.23 18.40 2.43
CA ARG A 432 -13.23 19.70 3.12
C ARG A 432 -14.48 19.91 3.96
N VAL A 433 -14.34 20.66 5.06
CA VAL A 433 -15.46 21.00 5.95
C VAL A 433 -16.45 21.90 5.23
N LYS A 434 -17.69 21.41 5.03
CA LYS A 434 -18.73 21.99 4.15
C LYS A 434 -18.99 23.49 4.37
N LYS A 435 -18.87 24.01 5.60
CA LYS A 435 -19.20 25.40 5.93
C LYS A 435 -18.07 26.40 5.60
N LYS A 436 -16.80 25.99 5.62
CA LYS A 436 -15.66 26.92 5.48
C LYS A 436 -14.70 26.58 4.32
N LYS A 437 -14.88 25.44 3.64
CA LYS A 437 -13.96 24.93 2.60
C LYS A 437 -12.50 24.79 3.09
N ILE A 438 -12.33 24.67 4.41
CA ILE A 438 -11.06 24.40 5.08
C ILE A 438 -10.81 22.90 5.01
N CYS A 439 -9.54 22.50 5.02
CA CYS A 439 -9.17 21.09 5.08
C CYS A 439 -9.76 20.42 6.34
N ASN A 440 -10.03 19.13 6.23
CA ASN A 440 -10.39 18.32 7.39
C ASN A 440 -9.11 17.89 8.12
N GLU A 441 -8.84 18.52 9.27
CA GLU A 441 -7.61 18.28 10.03
C GLU A 441 -7.56 16.90 10.67
N ASP A 442 -8.68 16.31 11.08
CA ASP A 442 -8.70 14.94 11.62
C ASP A 442 -8.26 13.93 10.55
N LEU A 443 -8.72 14.13 9.31
CA LEU A 443 -8.35 13.28 8.19
C LEU A 443 -6.89 13.47 7.77
N ASN A 444 -6.38 14.71 7.81
CA ASN A 444 -4.97 15.01 7.56
C ASN A 444 -4.06 14.43 8.67
N TYR A 445 -4.48 14.55 9.94
CA TYR A 445 -3.79 13.95 11.07
C TYR A 445 -3.68 12.43 10.91
N ALA A 446 -4.78 11.75 10.59
CA ALA A 446 -4.78 10.31 10.35
C ALA A 446 -3.86 9.92 9.17
N ALA A 447 -3.84 10.71 8.10
CA ALA A 447 -2.96 10.51 6.96
C ALA A 447 -1.48 10.63 7.34
N GLN A 448 -1.11 11.66 8.11
CA GLN A 448 0.26 11.86 8.60
C GLN A 448 0.68 10.78 9.60
N LEU A 449 -0.24 10.34 10.47
CA LEU A 449 0.02 9.25 11.41
C LEU A 449 0.29 7.94 10.68
N PHE A 450 -0.54 7.58 9.69
CA PHE A 450 -0.29 6.43 8.83
C PHE A 450 1.04 6.54 8.09
N ASN A 451 1.34 7.70 7.48
CA ASN A 451 2.60 7.93 6.78
C ASN A 451 3.81 7.75 7.69
N SER A 452 3.74 8.23 8.94
CA SER A 452 4.83 8.09 9.93
C SER A 452 5.09 6.62 10.27
N LYS A 453 4.02 5.83 10.48
CA LYS A 453 4.13 4.39 10.71
C LYS A 453 4.68 3.65 9.50
N LEU A 454 4.23 4.04 8.31
CA LEU A 454 4.69 3.48 7.04
C LEU A 454 6.20 3.72 6.83
N ILE A 455 6.71 4.91 7.13
CA ILE A 455 8.15 5.22 7.08
C ILE A 455 8.94 4.27 7.99
N ILE A 456 8.48 4.09 9.23
CA ILE A 456 9.16 3.25 10.22
C ILE A 456 9.22 1.80 9.75
N ILE A 457 8.08 1.21 9.39
CA ILE A 457 8.00 -0.22 9.05
C ILE A 457 8.74 -0.53 7.73
N LEU A 458 8.67 0.34 6.74
CA LEU A 458 9.44 0.18 5.49
C LEU A 458 10.94 0.34 5.73
N GLY A 459 11.34 1.25 6.63
CA GLY A 459 12.73 1.40 7.03
C GLY A 459 13.28 0.15 7.72
N GLN A 460 12.47 -0.54 8.51
CA GLN A 460 12.83 -1.85 9.10
C GLN A 460 12.95 -2.93 8.01
N LEU A 461 11.95 -3.05 7.12
CA LEU A 461 12.00 -4.01 6.02
C LEU A 461 13.23 -3.80 5.12
N SER A 462 13.59 -2.54 4.83
CA SER A 462 14.76 -2.22 4.00
C SER A 462 16.07 -2.70 4.62
N LYS A 463 16.16 -2.82 5.95
CA LYS A 463 17.34 -3.32 6.65
C LYS A 463 17.37 -4.86 6.70
N THR A 464 16.19 -5.48 6.73
CA THR A 464 16.04 -6.93 6.92
C THR A 464 16.01 -7.71 5.60
N LEU A 465 15.53 -7.12 4.50
CA LEU A 465 15.36 -7.81 3.23
C LEU A 465 16.61 -7.66 2.33
N PRO A 466 17.46 -8.70 2.23
CA PRO A 466 18.73 -8.60 1.52
C PRO A 466 18.52 -8.40 0.01
N ASN A 467 19.49 -7.73 -0.61
CA ASN A 467 19.51 -7.47 -2.05
C ASN A 467 18.26 -6.73 -2.56
N SER A 468 17.59 -5.96 -1.70
CA SER A 468 16.42 -5.17 -2.05
C SER A 468 16.63 -3.69 -1.73
N THR A 469 15.88 -2.85 -2.44
CA THR A 469 15.72 -1.45 -2.17
C THR A 469 14.24 -1.19 -1.94
N ILE A 470 13.91 -0.66 -0.76
CA ILE A 470 12.55 -0.33 -0.36
C ILE A 470 12.55 1.16 -0.02
N VAL A 471 11.69 1.92 -0.70
CA VAL A 471 11.69 3.39 -0.62
C VAL A 471 10.30 3.89 -0.28
N TYR A 472 10.22 4.75 0.73
CA TYR A 472 9.02 5.52 1.02
C TYR A 472 8.97 6.79 0.15
N GLY A 473 7.88 6.98 -0.58
CA GLY A 473 7.60 8.17 -1.37
C GLY A 473 6.72 9.17 -0.61
N ASP A 474 7.32 10.28 -0.18
CA ASP A 474 6.63 11.37 0.51
C ASP A 474 5.84 12.26 -0.46
N ILE A 475 4.64 11.81 -0.81
CA ILE A 475 3.71 12.58 -1.63
C ILE A 475 2.98 13.67 -0.84
N TYR A 476 2.88 13.50 0.49
CA TYR A 476 2.23 14.44 1.39
C TYR A 476 2.89 15.81 1.28
N SER A 477 4.22 15.89 1.49
CA SER A 477 4.96 17.15 1.40
C SER A 477 4.92 17.79 0.01
N ILE A 478 4.80 16.99 -1.05
CA ILE A 478 4.70 17.51 -2.43
C ILE A 478 3.36 18.22 -2.61
N PHE A 479 2.26 17.58 -2.22
CA PHE A 479 0.93 18.19 -2.32
C PHE A 479 0.73 19.33 -1.33
N SER A 480 1.28 19.28 -0.12
CA SER A 480 1.25 20.41 0.81
C SER A 480 1.85 21.67 0.19
N LYS A 481 3.01 21.56 -0.46
CA LYS A 481 3.62 22.70 -1.18
C LYS A 481 2.74 23.22 -2.33
N MET A 482 2.08 22.33 -3.07
CA MET A 482 1.15 22.72 -4.13
C MET A 482 -0.11 23.42 -3.59
N LEU A 483 -0.51 23.11 -2.36
CA LEU A 483 -1.64 23.74 -1.68
C LEU A 483 -1.27 25.08 -1.03
N GLU A 484 -0.04 25.20 -0.52
CA GLU A 484 0.49 26.39 0.15
C GLU A 484 0.89 27.50 -0.83
N SER A 485 1.49 27.13 -1.97
CA SER A 485 1.99 28.06 -2.99
C SER A 485 1.52 27.63 -4.39
N PRO A 486 0.21 27.67 -4.68
CA PRO A 486 -0.35 27.15 -5.92
C PRO A 486 0.12 27.89 -7.17
N GLU A 487 0.42 29.20 -7.07
CA GLU A 487 0.86 30.02 -8.21
C GLU A 487 2.22 29.55 -8.77
N ASP A 488 3.13 29.09 -7.90
CA ASP A 488 4.43 28.51 -8.30
C ASP A 488 4.30 27.27 -9.20
N TYR A 489 3.11 26.66 -9.20
CA TYR A 489 2.78 25.49 -9.99
C TYR A 489 1.81 25.79 -11.14
N GLY A 490 1.36 27.03 -11.27
CA GLY A 490 0.38 27.47 -12.26
C GLY A 490 -1.06 27.05 -11.92
N PHE A 491 -1.39 26.83 -10.64
CA PHE A 491 -2.76 26.58 -10.21
C PHE A 491 -3.44 27.84 -9.72
N GLU A 492 -4.67 28.06 -10.18
CA GLU A 492 -5.55 29.17 -9.77
C GLU A 492 -6.62 28.68 -8.79
N GLU A 493 -7.02 27.40 -8.86
CA GLU A 493 -8.06 26.82 -8.01
C GLU A 493 -7.62 25.47 -7.43
N ILE A 494 -7.54 25.43 -6.10
CA ILE A 494 -7.09 24.27 -5.31
C ILE A 494 -8.15 23.73 -4.34
N LYS A 495 -9.30 24.40 -4.23
CA LYS A 495 -10.36 24.04 -3.26
C LYS A 495 -11.56 23.40 -3.94
N LYS A 496 -11.81 23.73 -5.22
CA LYS A 496 -12.92 23.18 -6.02
C LYS A 496 -12.40 22.24 -7.11
N PRO A 497 -13.19 21.22 -7.49
CA PRO A 497 -12.86 20.43 -8.65
C PRO A 497 -13.10 21.21 -9.95
N CYS A 498 -12.34 20.91 -10.99
CA CYS A 498 -12.62 21.39 -12.34
C CYS A 498 -13.94 20.81 -12.87
N CYS A 499 -14.14 19.51 -12.67
CA CYS A 499 -15.36 18.81 -12.97
C CYS A 499 -16.37 18.97 -11.83
N LYS A 500 -17.25 19.95 -11.97
CA LYS A 500 -18.28 20.26 -10.98
C LYS A 500 -19.51 19.43 -11.27
N ILE A 501 -19.96 18.64 -10.29
CA ILE A 501 -21.28 18.02 -10.34
C ILE A 501 -22.31 19.15 -10.32
N GLY A 502 -23.32 19.07 -11.19
CA GLY A 502 -24.37 20.09 -11.33
C GLY A 502 -25.17 20.35 -10.06
N LEU A 503 -26.33 21.02 -10.20
CA LEU A 503 -27.18 21.54 -9.10
C LEU A 503 -27.52 20.55 -7.96
N THR A 504 -27.33 19.25 -8.16
CA THR A 504 -27.45 18.22 -7.12
C THR A 504 -26.17 18.16 -6.27
N LYS A 505 -26.26 18.72 -5.05
CA LYS A 505 -25.19 18.63 -4.04
C LYS A 505 -24.90 17.15 -3.71
N GLY A 506 -23.64 16.70 -3.81
CA GLY A 506 -23.17 15.55 -3.03
C GLY A 506 -22.47 14.38 -3.73
N GLY A 507 -21.89 14.53 -4.92
CA GLY A 507 -21.06 13.46 -5.50
C GLY A 507 -19.55 13.74 -5.44
N VAL A 508 -18.76 12.68 -5.55
CA VAL A 508 -17.29 12.72 -5.67
C VAL A 508 -16.86 12.73 -7.13
N PHE A 509 -17.48 11.88 -7.96
CA PHE A 509 -17.11 11.67 -9.36
C PHE A 509 -17.91 12.54 -10.31
N CYS A 510 -17.30 12.84 -11.46
CA CYS A 510 -18.00 13.45 -12.58
C CYS A 510 -19.23 12.65 -13.00
N LYS A 511 -20.20 13.36 -13.59
CA LYS A 511 -21.40 12.81 -14.19
C LYS A 511 -21.43 13.20 -15.65
N GLU A 512 -21.50 12.20 -16.52
CA GLU A 512 -21.38 12.37 -17.98
C GLU A 512 -22.27 13.47 -18.55
N ARG A 513 -23.52 13.56 -18.09
CA ARG A 513 -24.51 14.50 -18.64
C ARG A 513 -24.70 15.77 -17.84
N THR A 514 -24.30 15.79 -16.57
CA THR A 514 -24.68 16.87 -15.63
C THR A 514 -23.49 17.60 -15.03
N SER A 515 -22.27 17.11 -15.24
CA SER A 515 -21.07 17.81 -14.82
C SER A 515 -20.76 18.99 -15.74
N LYS A 516 -20.41 20.13 -15.13
CA LYS A 516 -19.83 21.28 -15.83
C LYS A 516 -18.32 21.25 -15.65
N ILE A 517 -17.59 21.31 -16.76
CA ILE A 517 -16.13 21.37 -16.76
C ILE A 517 -15.68 22.83 -16.67
N CYS A 518 -14.59 23.06 -15.95
CA CYS A 518 -13.96 24.38 -15.87
C CYS A 518 -13.36 24.79 -17.23
N PRO A 519 -13.21 26.10 -17.51
CA PRO A 519 -12.69 26.55 -18.81
C PRO A 519 -11.23 26.12 -19.09
N ASN A 520 -10.41 26.01 -18.05
CA ASN A 520 -9.00 25.62 -18.15
C ASN A 520 -8.70 24.49 -17.16
N THR A 521 -8.61 23.25 -17.66
CA THR A 521 -8.34 22.07 -16.83
C THR A 521 -6.95 22.11 -16.18
N SER A 522 -6.00 22.83 -16.77
CA SER A 522 -4.61 22.90 -16.30
C SER A 522 -4.41 23.89 -15.15
N SER A 523 -5.32 24.84 -14.94
CA SER A 523 -5.25 25.76 -13.79
C SER A 523 -5.90 25.22 -12.51
N TYR A 524 -6.47 24.02 -12.56
CA TYR A 524 -7.10 23.36 -11.41
C TYR A 524 -6.23 22.22 -10.88
N LEU A 525 -6.01 22.19 -9.56
CA LEU A 525 -5.27 21.12 -8.90
C LEU A 525 -6.06 19.79 -8.93
N PHE A 526 -7.37 19.87 -8.74
CA PHE A 526 -8.26 18.72 -8.67
C PHE A 526 -9.15 18.61 -9.90
N TRP A 527 -9.20 17.41 -10.46
CA TRP A 527 -10.14 17.09 -11.53
C TRP A 527 -11.56 16.94 -10.99
N ASP A 528 -11.75 16.03 -10.03
CA ASP A 528 -13.03 15.76 -9.38
C ASP A 528 -12.93 15.95 -7.85
N GLY A 529 -13.93 15.46 -7.10
CA GLY A 529 -13.99 15.62 -5.66
C GLY A 529 -12.82 15.04 -4.87
N LEU A 530 -12.04 14.12 -5.45
CA LEU A 530 -10.92 13.45 -4.79
C LEU A 530 -9.63 13.50 -5.61
N HIS A 531 -9.72 13.36 -6.93
CA HIS A 531 -8.57 13.03 -7.76
C HIS A 531 -7.89 14.29 -8.33
N PRO A 532 -6.54 14.31 -8.35
CA PRO A 532 -5.78 15.34 -9.05
C PRO A 532 -6.09 15.43 -10.55
N SER A 533 -5.91 16.62 -11.13
CA SER A 533 -5.90 16.80 -12.57
C SER A 533 -4.67 16.14 -13.22
N GLN A 534 -4.74 15.90 -14.53
CA GLN A 534 -3.58 15.42 -15.31
C GLN A 534 -2.35 16.31 -15.05
N ARG A 535 -2.55 17.63 -15.00
CA ARG A 535 -1.49 18.61 -14.74
C ARG A 535 -0.89 18.46 -13.34
N ALA A 536 -1.73 18.26 -12.33
CA ALA A 536 -1.28 17.99 -10.97
C ALA A 536 -0.50 16.67 -10.86
N TYR A 537 -0.93 15.61 -11.54
CA TYR A 537 -0.18 14.37 -11.63
C TYR A 537 1.17 14.57 -12.32
N GLU A 538 1.24 15.33 -13.41
CA GLU A 538 2.49 15.62 -14.10
C GLU A 538 3.53 16.26 -13.17
N ILE A 539 3.15 17.34 -12.48
CA ILE A 539 4.04 18.12 -11.60
C ILE A 539 4.47 17.29 -10.40
N SER A 540 3.50 16.69 -9.69
CA SER A 540 3.75 15.96 -8.46
C SER A 540 4.65 14.74 -8.71
N ASN A 541 4.38 13.96 -9.76
CA ASN A 541 5.18 12.77 -10.07
C ASN A 541 6.55 13.12 -10.67
N ARG A 542 6.70 14.26 -11.36
CA ARG A 542 8.03 14.74 -11.78
C ARG A 542 8.90 15.01 -10.56
N LYS A 543 8.36 15.70 -9.54
CA LYS A 543 9.07 15.97 -8.29
C LYS A 543 9.34 14.69 -7.52
N LEU A 544 8.37 13.80 -7.43
CA LEU A 544 8.51 12.52 -6.72
C LEU A 544 9.63 11.68 -7.35
N VAL A 545 9.58 11.43 -8.66
CA VAL A 545 10.60 10.63 -9.35
C VAL A 545 11.97 11.32 -9.24
N LYS A 546 12.07 12.62 -9.49
CA LYS A 546 13.34 13.35 -9.35
C LYS A 546 13.96 13.20 -7.95
N LYS A 547 13.14 13.21 -6.89
CA LYS A 547 13.60 13.06 -5.50
C LYS A 547 14.06 11.64 -5.18
N TYR A 548 13.41 10.61 -5.74
CA TYR A 548 13.60 9.23 -5.31
C TYR A 548 14.28 8.30 -6.33
N ILE A 549 14.48 8.73 -7.58
CA ILE A 549 15.04 7.89 -8.66
C ILE A 549 16.43 7.35 -8.33
N HIS A 550 17.24 8.09 -7.58
CA HIS A 550 18.60 7.66 -7.20
C HIS A 550 18.62 6.44 -6.27
N PHE A 551 17.50 6.13 -5.62
CA PHE A 551 17.37 4.94 -4.79
C PHE A 551 16.91 3.72 -5.59
N ILE A 552 16.34 3.89 -6.77
CA ILE A 552 15.75 2.82 -7.60
C ILE A 552 16.77 2.41 -8.67
#